data_AF-A0A7C3JVX0-F1
#
_entry.id   AF-A0A7C3JVX0-F1
#
_cell.length_a   1.000
_cell.length_b   1.000
_cell.length_c   1.000
_cell.angle_alpha   90.00
_cell.angle_beta   90.00
_cell.angle_gamma   90.00
#
_symmetry.space_group_name_H-M   'P 1'
#
loop_
_entity.id
_entity.type
_entity.pdbx_description
1 polymer ?
#
loop_
_entity_poly.entity_id
_entity_poly.type
_entity_poly.pdbx_seq_one_letter_code
_entity_poly.pdbx_strand_id
1 'polypeptide(L)'
;MKQETATRVPVRSIATWRLGIPPRMRRSIRNNTLEILALIGGVAVWEVLGWAFGLQWLPPFSKVLGALIQFIKTGAILANIGASLQGLIIGFGFSLVIGLMIGALMGRYRHVEKALDVYVHAFFICPSIVFAPIFFAIFGLSDAAR
;
A
#
# COMPACT_ATOMS: atom_id res chain seq x y z
N MET A 1 -30.32 -64.13 12.63
CA MET A 1 -28.95 -64.67 12.66
C MET A 1 -28.17 -64.00 11.54
N LYS A 2 -27.10 -63.25 11.88
CA LYS A 2 -26.12 -62.52 11.03
C LYS A 2 -26.66 -61.35 10.17
N GLN A 3 -26.56 -60.09 10.61
CA GLN A 3 -25.37 -59.22 10.75
C GLN A 3 -24.79 -58.73 9.40
N GLU A 4 -25.00 -57.42 9.17
CA GLU A 4 -24.02 -56.43 8.70
C GLU A 4 -23.13 -56.77 7.49
N THR A 5 -23.31 -56.04 6.39
CA THR A 5 -22.21 -55.81 5.42
C THR A 5 -22.18 -54.34 5.04
N ALA A 6 -21.77 -53.54 6.03
CA ALA A 6 -21.34 -52.17 5.83
C ALA A 6 -20.15 -52.16 4.86
N THR A 7 -20.36 -51.63 3.66
CA THR A 7 -19.29 -51.28 2.72
C THR A 7 -18.44 -50.19 3.34
N ARG A 8 -17.32 -50.61 3.93
CA ARG A 8 -16.28 -49.72 4.46
C ARG A 8 -15.67 -48.95 3.30
N VAL A 9 -16.07 -47.70 3.14
CA VAL A 9 -15.32 -46.73 2.34
C VAL A 9 -13.95 -46.59 3.01
N PRO A 10 -12.82 -46.81 2.32
CA PRO A 10 -11.51 -46.59 2.91
C PRO A 10 -11.34 -45.09 3.15
N VAL A 11 -11.46 -44.68 4.40
CA VAL A 11 -11.06 -43.34 4.87
C VAL A 11 -9.56 -43.25 4.65
N ARG A 12 -9.17 -42.64 3.52
CA ARG A 12 -7.77 -42.39 3.18
C ARG A 12 -7.22 -41.41 4.21
N SER A 13 -6.42 -41.99 5.11
CA SER A 13 -5.65 -41.36 6.15
C SER A 13 -5.04 -40.03 5.70
N ILE A 14 -5.52 -38.97 6.34
CA ILE A 14 -4.80 -37.78 6.81
C ILE A 14 -3.48 -37.56 6.06
N ALA A 15 -3.53 -36.71 5.03
CA ALA A 15 -2.36 -36.02 4.53
C ALA A 15 -1.76 -35.25 5.73
N THR A 16 -0.74 -35.85 6.33
CA THR A 16 0.07 -35.27 7.38
C THR A 16 0.79 -34.08 6.76
N TRP A 17 0.23 -32.89 6.97
CA TRP A 17 0.95 -31.64 6.80
C TRP A 17 2.16 -31.69 7.72
N ARG A 18 3.27 -32.24 7.21
CA ARG A 18 4.58 -32.05 7.80
C ARG A 18 4.84 -30.56 7.72
N LEU A 19 4.53 -29.87 8.81
CA LEU A 19 5.09 -28.58 9.18
C LEU A 19 6.61 -28.74 9.31
N GLY A 20 7.28 -28.87 8.17
CA GLY A 20 8.70 -28.65 8.06
C GLY A 20 8.92 -27.16 8.10
N ILE A 21 9.15 -26.61 9.29
CA ILE A 21 9.70 -25.26 9.43
C ILE A 21 11.11 -25.34 8.83
N PRO A 22 11.42 -24.67 7.70
CA PRO A 22 12.74 -24.75 7.11
C PRO A 22 13.79 -24.14 8.06
N PRO A 23 14.91 -24.82 8.37
CA PRO A 23 15.90 -24.36 9.32
C PRO A 23 16.87 -23.35 8.66
N ARG A 24 16.34 -22.26 8.10
CA ARG A 24 17.17 -21.21 7.44
C ARG A 24 17.21 -19.87 8.16
N MET A 25 16.77 -19.80 9.42
CA MET A 25 16.78 -18.55 10.19
C MET A 25 18.10 -18.25 10.95
N ARG A 26 19.13 -19.13 10.88
CA ARG A 26 20.38 -18.99 11.67
C ARG A 26 21.65 -18.70 10.86
N ARG A 27 21.52 -17.96 9.74
CA ARG A 27 22.67 -17.33 9.03
C ARG A 27 22.54 -15.80 8.89
N SER A 28 21.56 -15.21 9.57
CA SER A 28 21.08 -13.84 9.36
C SER A 28 21.98 -12.70 9.86
N ILE A 29 23.24 -12.96 10.24
CA ILE A 29 24.14 -11.89 10.73
C ILE A 29 25.50 -11.91 10.02
N ARG A 30 26.02 -13.07 9.60
CA ARG A 30 27.29 -13.16 8.83
C ARG A 30 27.10 -12.99 7.33
N ASN A 31 25.86 -13.03 6.83
CA ASN A 31 25.53 -12.86 5.41
C ASN A 31 25.23 -11.40 5.01
N ASN A 32 25.11 -10.47 5.97
CA ASN A 32 24.79 -9.06 5.68
C ASN A 32 25.93 -8.33 4.98
N THR A 33 27.17 -8.84 5.02
CA THR A 33 28.29 -8.23 4.30
C THR A 33 28.04 -8.19 2.80
N LEU A 34 27.47 -9.26 2.22
CA LEU A 34 27.11 -9.29 0.81
C LEU A 34 25.97 -8.32 0.48
N GLU A 35 24.99 -8.22 1.38
CA GLU A 35 23.85 -7.29 1.23
C GLU A 35 24.30 -5.82 1.30
N ILE A 36 25.13 -5.47 2.27
CA ILE A 36 25.70 -4.13 2.43
C ILE A 36 26.60 -3.79 1.24
N LEU A 37 27.44 -4.74 0.78
CA LEU A 37 28.28 -4.53 -0.40
C LEU A 37 27.43 -4.32 -1.66
N ALA A 38 26.35 -5.09 -1.82
CA ALA A 38 25.42 -4.91 -2.93
C ALA A 38 24.70 -3.56 -2.88
N LEU A 39 24.30 -3.10 -1.69
CA LEU A 39 23.68 -1.78 -1.50
C LEU A 39 24.67 -0.65 -1.83
N ILE A 40 25.88 -0.71 -1.29
CA ILE A 40 26.95 0.26 -1.57
C ILE A 40 27.30 0.25 -3.07
N GLY A 41 27.41 -0.94 -3.66
CA GLY A 41 27.63 -1.10 -5.10
C GLY A 41 26.51 -0.47 -5.92
N GLY A 42 25.26 -0.67 -5.54
CA GLY A 42 24.10 -0.04 -6.19
C GLY A 42 24.13 1.48 -6.10
N VAL A 43 24.47 2.04 -4.94
CA VAL A 43 24.63 3.50 -4.74
C VAL A 43 25.78 4.03 -5.58
N ALA A 44 26.91 3.32 -5.64
CA ALA A 44 28.06 3.72 -6.45
C ALA A 44 27.71 3.71 -7.95
N VAL A 45 27.01 2.67 -8.42
CA VAL A 45 26.50 2.62 -9.80
C VAL A 45 25.57 3.81 -10.05
N TRP A 46 24.63 4.09 -9.16
CA TRP A 46 23.74 5.26 -9.29
C TRP A 46 24.52 6.58 -9.34
N GLU A 47 25.47 6.80 -8.44
CA GLU A 47 26.31 8.01 -8.44
C GLU A 47 27.04 8.16 -9.79
N VAL A 48 27.67 7.09 -10.28
CA VAL A 48 28.37 7.09 -11.57
C VAL A 48 27.40 7.36 -12.72
N LEU A 49 26.23 6.72 -12.75
CA LEU A 49 25.22 6.95 -13.78
C LEU A 49 24.71 8.41 -13.78
N GLY A 50 24.49 8.98 -12.59
CA GLY A 50 24.02 10.35 -12.43
C GLY A 50 25.02 11.39 -12.96
N TRP A 51 26.32 11.17 -12.76
CA TRP A 51 27.36 12.05 -13.32
C TRP A 51 27.66 11.77 -14.79
N ALA A 52 27.72 10.50 -15.19
CA ALA A 52 28.12 10.10 -16.53
C ALA A 52 27.09 10.46 -17.60
N PHE A 53 25.80 10.34 -17.28
CA PHE A 53 24.72 10.61 -18.24
C PHE A 53 24.11 12.01 -18.09
N GLY A 54 24.36 12.71 -16.97
CA GLY A 54 23.85 14.06 -16.75
C GLY A 54 22.32 14.18 -16.84
N LEU A 55 21.60 13.08 -16.59
CA LEU A 55 20.14 13.00 -16.78
C LEU A 55 19.44 13.86 -15.73
N GLN A 56 18.60 14.79 -16.19
CA GLN A 56 17.84 15.67 -15.29
C GLN A 56 16.87 14.90 -14.38
N TRP A 57 16.40 13.72 -14.81
CA TRP A 57 15.52 12.84 -14.04
C TRP A 57 16.27 11.86 -13.12
N LEU A 58 17.59 11.75 -13.23
CA LEU A 58 18.42 10.89 -12.37
C LEU A 58 19.62 11.68 -11.81
N PRO A 59 19.40 12.64 -10.90
CA PRO A 59 20.49 13.33 -10.26
C PRO A 59 21.38 12.35 -9.47
N PRO A 60 22.70 12.64 -9.35
CA PRO A 60 23.60 11.89 -8.49
C PRO A 60 23.06 11.78 -7.06
N PHE A 61 23.32 10.63 -6.43
CA PHE A 61 22.86 10.34 -5.08
C PHE A 61 23.36 11.38 -4.06
N SER A 62 24.58 11.87 -4.24
CA SER A 62 25.16 12.96 -3.43
C SER A 62 24.32 14.24 -3.45
N LYS A 63 23.77 14.63 -4.60
CA LYS A 63 22.89 15.81 -4.71
C LYS A 63 21.54 15.58 -4.04
N VAL A 64 21.01 14.37 -4.13
CA VAL A 64 19.76 13.98 -3.44
C VAL A 64 19.94 14.10 -1.93
N LEU A 65 21.05 13.59 -1.39
CA LEU A 65 21.38 13.74 0.04
C LEU A 65 21.54 15.21 0.46
N GLY A 66 22.22 16.02 -0.36
CA GLY A 66 22.35 17.46 -0.11
C GLY A 66 21.00 18.17 -0.04
N ALA A 67 20.11 17.91 -1.01
CA ALA A 67 18.76 18.46 -1.03
C ALA A 67 17.92 17.98 0.16
N LEU A 68 18.04 16.71 0.55
CA LEU A 68 17.36 16.15 1.72
C LEU A 68 17.76 16.89 3.00
N ILE A 69 19.06 17.07 3.24
CA ILE A 69 19.57 17.80 4.41
C ILE A 69 19.09 19.24 4.39
N GLN A 70 19.08 19.89 3.22
CA GLN A 70 18.55 21.24 3.06
C GLN A 70 17.07 21.31 3.45
N PHE A 71 16.23 20.41 2.94
CA PHE A 71 14.79 20.38 3.27
C PHE A 71 14.51 20.07 4.73
N ILE A 72 15.35 19.24 5.38
CA ILE A 72 15.28 19.02 6.83
C ILE A 72 15.60 20.33 7.57
N LYS A 73 16.70 21.02 7.21
CA LYS A 73 17.11 22.27 7.86
C LYS A 73 16.10 23.40 7.68
N THR A 74 15.49 23.52 6.50
CA THR A 74 14.47 24.52 6.21
C THR A 74 13.13 24.18 6.86
N GLY A 75 12.95 22.98 7.40
CA GLY A 75 11.67 22.52 7.96
C GLY A 75 10.59 22.25 6.91
N ALA A 76 10.94 22.33 5.62
CA ALA A 76 10.02 22.14 4.49
C ALA A 76 9.38 20.74 4.51
N ILE A 77 10.15 19.71 4.91
CA ILE A 77 9.62 18.34 5.05
C ILE A 77 8.47 18.31 6.06
N LEU A 78 8.66 18.96 7.21
CA LEU A 78 7.68 18.94 8.30
C LEU A 78 6.41 19.70 7.91
N ALA A 79 6.56 20.84 7.22
CA ALA A 79 5.45 21.59 6.67
C ALA A 79 4.66 20.77 5.62
N ASN A 80 5.35 20.11 4.70
CA ASN A 80 4.72 19.29 3.66
C ASN A 80 4.01 18.05 4.22
N ILE A 81 4.60 17.41 5.22
CA ILE A 81 3.96 16.32 5.96
C ILE A 81 2.70 16.85 6.65
N GLY A 82 2.79 17.99 7.34
CA GLY A 82 1.66 18.63 8.00
C GLY A 82 0.50 18.92 7.05
N ALA A 83 0.79 19.52 5.88
CA ALA A 83 -0.21 19.79 4.85
C ALA A 83 -0.86 18.49 4.32
N SER A 84 -0.05 17.45 4.09
CA SER A 84 -0.53 16.13 3.65
C SER A 84 -1.45 15.49 4.71
N LEU A 85 -1.06 15.56 5.98
CA LEU A 85 -1.83 15.03 7.10
C LEU A 85 -3.13 15.79 7.30
N GLN A 86 -3.10 17.11 7.15
CA GLN A 86 -4.30 17.95 7.23
C GLN A 86 -5.31 17.54 6.15
N GLY A 87 -4.87 17.39 4.91
CA GLY A 87 -5.71 16.92 3.81
C GLY A 87 -6.29 15.53 4.09
N LEU A 88 -5.47 14.61 4.59
CA LEU A 88 -5.89 13.26 4.99
C LEU A 88 -6.97 13.30 6.07
N ILE A 89 -6.75 14.06 7.15
CA ILE A 89 -7.68 14.14 8.29
C ILE A 89 -9.02 14.74 7.86
N ILE A 90 -9.00 15.82 7.07
CA ILE A 90 -10.21 16.47 6.59
C ILE A 90 -10.98 15.51 5.67
N GLY A 91 -10.32 14.96 4.65
CA GLY A 91 -10.96 14.04 3.71
C GLY A 91 -11.47 12.77 4.36
N PHE A 92 -10.69 12.19 5.28
CA PHE A 92 -11.09 11.03 6.08
C PHE A 92 -12.27 11.37 7.00
N GLY A 93 -12.25 12.52 7.67
CA GLY A 93 -13.32 12.95 8.57
C GLY A 93 -14.66 13.08 7.84
N PHE A 94 -14.67 13.75 6.67
CA PHE A 94 -15.87 13.83 5.83
C PHE A 94 -16.34 12.45 5.37
N SER A 95 -15.42 11.62 4.88
CA SER A 95 -15.74 10.27 4.39
C SER A 95 -16.28 9.38 5.51
N LEU A 96 -15.73 9.49 6.73
CA LEU A 96 -16.15 8.74 7.90
C LEU A 96 -17.58 9.11 8.31
N VAL A 97 -17.88 10.40 8.40
CA VAL A 97 -19.23 10.86 8.78
C VAL A 97 -20.25 10.42 7.75
N ILE A 98 -19.99 10.68 6.46
CA ILE A 98 -20.92 10.34 5.38
C ILE A 98 -21.06 8.83 5.24
N GLY A 99 -19.95 8.10 5.23
CA GLY A 99 -19.93 6.64 5.12
C GLY A 99 -20.64 5.97 6.30
N LEU A 100 -20.45 6.45 7.52
CA LEU A 100 -21.14 5.93 8.69
C LEU A 100 -22.64 6.23 8.65
N MET A 101 -23.04 7.44 8.25
CA MET A 101 -24.46 7.78 8.09
C MET A 101 -25.12 6.88 7.04
N ILE A 102 -24.52 6.72 5.87
CA ILE A 102 -25.06 5.87 4.80
C ILE A 102 -25.09 4.40 5.24
N GLY A 103 -24.00 3.89 5.81
CA GLY A 103 -23.91 2.50 6.27
C GLY A 103 -24.93 2.19 7.38
N ALA A 104 -25.12 3.11 8.33
CA ALA A 104 -26.15 2.98 9.36
C ALA A 104 -27.56 2.97 8.76
N LEU A 105 -27.82 3.81 7.75
CA LEU A 105 -29.11 3.88 7.08
C LEU A 105 -29.41 2.61 6.28
N MET A 106 -28.40 2.04 5.59
CA MET A 106 -28.51 0.74 4.93
C MET A 106 -28.79 -0.39 5.92
N GLY A 107 -28.08 -0.41 7.06
CA GLY A 107 -28.31 -1.40 8.11
C GLY A 107 -29.69 -1.30 8.78
N ARG A 108 -30.28 -0.09 8.84
CA ARG A 108 -31.58 0.14 9.48
C ARG A 108 -32.77 -0.10 8.55
N TYR A 109 -32.63 0.22 7.26
CA TYR A 109 -33.73 0.24 6.28
C TYR A 109 -33.42 -0.62 5.04
N ARG A 110 -34.14 -1.73 4.90
CA ARG A 110 -33.99 -2.67 3.77
C ARG A 110 -34.24 -2.05 2.37
N HIS A 111 -34.99 -0.96 2.29
CA HIS A 111 -35.19 -0.22 1.04
C HIS A 111 -33.95 0.57 0.64
N VAL A 112 -33.26 1.19 1.62
CA VAL A 112 -32.04 1.96 1.40
C VAL A 112 -30.89 1.03 1.01
N GLU A 113 -30.77 -0.12 1.70
CA GLU A 113 -29.84 -1.19 1.35
C GLU A 113 -29.98 -1.57 -0.13
N LYS A 114 -31.17 -2.00 -0.57
CA LYS A 114 -31.39 -2.41 -1.96
C LYS A 114 -31.11 -1.31 -3.00
N ALA A 115 -31.38 -0.06 -2.66
CA ALA A 115 -31.15 1.06 -3.57
C ALA A 115 -29.67 1.42 -3.70
N LEU A 116 -28.91 1.32 -2.61
CA LEU A 116 -27.50 1.73 -2.56
C LEU A 116 -26.52 0.58 -2.81
N ASP A 117 -26.95 -0.67 -2.69
CA ASP A 117 -26.13 -1.87 -2.84
C ASP A 117 -25.31 -1.87 -4.15
N VAL A 118 -25.98 -1.57 -5.28
CA VAL A 118 -25.32 -1.52 -6.59
C VAL A 118 -24.22 -0.45 -6.65
N TYR A 119 -24.43 0.72 -6.04
CA TYR A 119 -23.46 1.80 -6.04
C TYR A 119 -22.30 1.49 -5.11
N VAL A 120 -22.57 0.98 -3.91
CA VAL A 120 -21.54 0.57 -2.95
C VAL A 120 -20.63 -0.49 -3.55
N HIS A 121 -21.20 -1.52 -4.20
CA HIS A 121 -20.43 -2.53 -4.90
C HIS A 121 -19.63 -1.95 -6.07
N ALA A 122 -20.20 -1.04 -6.87
CA ALA A 122 -19.48 -0.38 -7.95
C ALA A 122 -18.28 0.43 -7.44
N PHE A 123 -18.46 1.23 -6.38
CA PHE A 123 -17.38 2.00 -5.76
C PHE A 123 -16.30 1.11 -5.12
N PHE A 124 -16.68 -0.05 -4.58
CA PHE A 124 -15.72 -0.99 -3.98
C PHE A 124 -14.76 -1.60 -4.99
N ILE A 125 -15.22 -1.84 -6.23
CA ILE A 125 -14.42 -2.46 -7.29
C ILE A 125 -13.72 -1.39 -8.16
N CYS A 126 -14.20 -0.14 -8.13
CA CYS A 126 -13.64 0.94 -8.92
C CYS A 126 -12.20 1.29 -8.46
N PRO A 127 -11.21 1.31 -9.37
CA PRO A 127 -9.86 1.72 -9.02
C PRO A 127 -9.81 3.22 -8.69
N SER A 128 -9.18 3.58 -7.57
CA SER A 128 -9.15 4.96 -7.05
C SER A 128 -8.55 5.97 -8.03
N ILE A 129 -7.65 5.54 -8.92
CA ILE A 129 -6.97 6.41 -9.89
C ILE A 129 -7.94 7.00 -10.93
N VAL A 130 -9.11 6.40 -11.16
CA VAL A 130 -10.13 6.89 -12.11
C VAL A 130 -10.72 8.23 -11.66
N PHE A 131 -10.72 8.52 -10.36
CA PHE A 131 -11.29 9.75 -9.83
C PHE A 131 -10.39 10.97 -9.99
N ALA A 132 -9.07 10.78 -10.14
CA ALA A 132 -8.13 11.89 -10.30
C ALA A 132 -8.52 12.88 -11.42
N PRO A 133 -8.77 12.46 -12.67
CA PRO A 133 -9.18 13.39 -13.72
C PRO A 133 -10.54 14.05 -13.48
N ILE A 134 -11.50 13.36 -12.85
CA ILE A 134 -12.82 13.93 -12.52
C ILE A 134 -12.67 15.06 -11.50
N PHE A 135 -11.87 14.83 -10.46
CA PHE A 135 -11.61 15.86 -9.46
C PHE A 135 -10.85 17.05 -10.06
N PHE A 136 -9.89 16.82 -10.96
CA PHE A 136 -9.24 17.93 -11.67
C PHE A 136 -10.19 18.72 -12.56
N ALA A 137 -11.18 18.08 -13.19
CA ALA A 137 -12.18 18.78 -13.99
C ALA A 137 -13.13 19.63 -13.15
N ILE A 138 -13.54 19.16 -11.97
CA ILE A 138 -14.48 19.85 -11.08
C ILE A 138 -13.80 20.98 -10.29
N PHE A 139 -12.62 20.69 -9.71
CA PHE A 139 -11.94 21.62 -8.81
C PHE A 139 -10.85 22.45 -9.50
N GLY A 140 -10.52 22.15 -10.76
CA GLY A 140 -9.37 22.72 -11.46
C GLY A 140 -8.04 22.15 -10.98
N LEU A 141 -6.94 22.50 -11.66
CA LEU A 141 -5.61 22.33 -11.07
C LEU A 141 -5.48 23.35 -9.93
N SER A 142 -5.53 22.86 -8.69
CA SER A 142 -5.36 23.72 -7.51
C SER A 142 -3.93 24.30 -7.47
N ASP A 143 -3.81 25.61 -7.22
CA ASP A 143 -2.56 26.31 -6.91
C ASP A 143 -1.92 25.82 -5.59
N ALA A 144 -2.58 24.94 -4.81
CA ALA A 144 -2.04 24.35 -3.58
C ALA A 144 -0.85 23.38 -3.81
N ALA A 145 -0.54 23.07 -5.07
CA ALA A 145 0.60 22.22 -5.45
C ALA A 145 1.84 23.02 -5.91
N ARG A 146 1.83 24.36 -5.78
CA ARG A 146 2.96 25.24 -6.11
C ARG A 146 3.78 25.63 -4.89
#